data_AF-A0A1I7N788-F1
#
_entry.id   AF-A0A1I7N788-F1
#
_cell.length_a   1.000
_cell.length_b   1.000
_cell.length_c   1.000
_cell.angle_alpha   90.00
_cell.angle_beta   90.00
_cell.angle_gamma   90.00
#
_symmetry.space_group_name_H-M   'P 1'
#
loop_
_entity.id
_entity.type
_entity.pdbx_description
1 polymer ?
#
loop_
_entity_poly.entity_id
_entity_poly.type
_entity_poly.pdbx_seq_one_letter_code
_entity_poly.pdbx_strand_id
1 'polypeptide(L)'
;MTRSLAELTALVSQVSDMYARETGVRRDDDWFALKMQEELGELIAEHLRLTGRGRQKGLDEAAIVAARNDEAADLLAFLLLYAQHNGIDLDAALERKWFAYLRPDTESG
;
A
#
# COMPACT_ATOMS: atom_id res chain seq x y z
N MET A 1 -8.16 13.44 13.06
CA MET A 1 -9.05 13.28 11.90
C MET A 1 -8.43 12.20 11.01
N THR A 2 -9.10 11.06 10.88
CA THR A 2 -8.68 9.98 9.98
C THR A 2 -9.17 10.31 8.58
N ARG A 3 -8.32 10.15 7.55
CA ARG A 3 -8.70 10.38 6.16
C ARG A 3 -9.49 9.19 5.62
N SER A 4 -10.47 9.44 4.78
CA SER A 4 -11.16 8.43 3.97
C SER A 4 -10.25 7.87 2.88
N LEU A 5 -10.64 6.73 2.31
CA LEU A 5 -9.93 6.11 1.19
C LEU A 5 -9.83 7.05 -0.01
N ALA A 6 -10.92 7.76 -0.31
CA ALA A 6 -10.95 8.74 -1.41
C ALA A 6 -9.98 9.91 -1.19
N GLU A 7 -9.90 10.43 0.04
CA GLU A 7 -8.94 11.50 0.37
C GLU A 7 -7.49 11.02 0.28
N LEU A 8 -7.20 9.79 0.72
CA LEU A 8 -5.86 9.20 0.57
C LEU A 8 -5.50 9.01 -0.90
N THR A 9 -6.39 8.44 -1.71
CA THR A 9 -6.18 8.26 -3.16
C THR A 9 -5.92 9.60 -3.84
N ALA A 10 -6.67 10.65 -3.51
CA ALA A 10 -6.47 11.97 -4.08
C ALA A 10 -5.10 12.59 -3.74
N LEU A 11 -4.61 12.39 -2.51
CA LEU A 11 -3.29 12.88 -2.08
C LEU A 11 -2.16 12.11 -2.76
N VAL A 12 -2.25 10.77 -2.77
CA VAL A 12 -1.26 9.91 -3.42
C VAL A 12 -1.22 10.16 -4.92
N SER A 13 -2.37 10.34 -5.58
CA SER A 13 -2.44 10.71 -7.00
C SER A 13 -1.68 12.00 -7.28
N GLN A 14 -1.83 13.03 -6.44
CA GLN A 14 -1.09 14.29 -6.61
C GLN A 14 0.42 14.10 -6.53
N VAL A 15 0.90 13.29 -5.57
CA VAL A 15 2.32 12.95 -5.44
C VAL A 15 2.81 12.16 -6.67
N SER A 16 2.04 11.16 -7.11
CA SER A 16 2.36 10.36 -8.30
C SER A 16 2.40 11.22 -9.58
N ASP A 17 1.50 12.21 -9.69
CA ASP A 17 1.49 13.14 -10.82
C ASP A 17 2.72 14.05 -10.83
N MET A 18 3.19 14.50 -9.66
CA MET A 18 4.45 15.24 -9.52
C MET A 18 5.62 14.38 -9.98
N TYR A 19 5.70 13.14 -9.48
CA TYR A 19 6.74 12.19 -9.84
C TYR A 19 6.79 11.92 -11.35
N ALA A 20 5.63 11.73 -11.99
CA ALA A 20 5.56 11.52 -13.44
C ALA A 20 6.04 12.74 -14.25
N ARG A 21 5.69 13.95 -13.80
CA ARG A 21 6.16 15.20 -14.44
C ARG A 21 7.67 15.39 -14.31
N GLU A 22 8.23 15.04 -13.16
CA GLU A 22 9.65 15.24 -12.84
C GLU A 22 10.55 14.19 -13.51
N THR A 23 10.09 12.94 -13.60
CA THR A 23 10.88 11.82 -14.12
C THR A 23 10.60 11.50 -15.58
N GLY A 24 9.45 11.92 -16.11
CA GLY A 24 8.98 11.53 -17.44
C GLY A 24 8.52 10.08 -17.52
N VAL A 25 8.31 9.39 -16.38
CA VAL A 25 7.85 8.00 -16.38
C VAL A 25 6.46 7.89 -16.99
N ARG A 26 6.28 6.86 -17.82
CA ARG A 26 4.97 6.48 -18.35
C ARG A 26 4.29 5.56 -17.33
N ARG A 27 3.13 5.99 -16.82
CA ARG A 27 2.31 5.25 -15.86
C ARG A 27 1.20 4.49 -16.60
N ASP A 28 1.57 3.47 -17.36
CA ASP A 28 0.62 2.56 -18.01
C ASP A 28 0.24 1.39 -17.09
N ASP A 29 -0.61 0.49 -17.58
CA ASP A 29 -1.16 -0.64 -16.82
C ASP A 29 -0.04 -1.50 -16.18
N ASP A 30 1.01 -1.77 -16.95
CA ASP A 30 2.16 -2.55 -16.50
C ASP A 30 2.93 -1.81 -15.40
N TRP A 31 3.06 -0.47 -15.50
CA TRP A 31 3.78 0.32 -14.50
C TRP A 31 3.19 0.18 -13.10
N PHE A 32 1.87 0.33 -12.94
CA PHE A 32 1.23 0.19 -11.62
C PHE A 32 1.37 -1.23 -11.06
N ALA A 33 1.22 -2.25 -11.91
CA ALA A 33 1.34 -3.64 -11.50
C ALA A 33 2.79 -3.98 -11.05
N LEU A 34 3.79 -3.52 -11.80
CA LEU A 34 5.19 -3.73 -11.49
C LEU A 34 5.63 -2.96 -10.24
N LYS A 35 5.18 -1.72 -10.08
CA LYS A 35 5.44 -0.94 -8.86
C LYS A 35 4.85 -1.61 -7.62
N MET A 36 3.62 -2.14 -7.67
CA MET A 36 3.09 -2.93 -6.53
C MET A 36 3.98 -4.13 -6.16
N GLN A 37 4.54 -4.82 -7.15
CA GLN A 37 5.47 -5.94 -6.91
C GLN A 37 6.80 -5.48 -6.31
N GLU A 38 7.30 -4.31 -6.74
CA GLU A 38 8.49 -3.66 -6.18
C GLU A 38 8.27 -3.32 -4.70
N GLU A 39 7.25 -2.54 -4.37
CA GLU A 39 6.97 -2.12 -2.98
C GLU A 39 6.68 -3.30 -2.06
N LEU A 40 5.99 -4.33 -2.55
CA LEU A 40 5.79 -5.57 -1.80
C LEU A 40 7.13 -6.27 -1.49
N GLY A 41 8.05 -6.27 -2.45
CA GLY A 41 9.39 -6.83 -2.28
C GLY A 41 10.19 -6.07 -1.22
N GLU A 42 10.15 -4.75 -1.25
CA GLU A 42 10.83 -3.87 -0.28
C GLU A 42 10.24 -4.03 1.13
N LEU A 43 8.91 -4.06 1.25
CA LEU A 43 8.21 -4.36 2.51
C LEU A 43 8.63 -5.72 3.10
N ILE A 44 8.69 -6.76 2.27
CA ILE A 44 9.15 -8.09 2.70
C ILE A 44 10.62 -8.05 3.12
N ALA A 45 11.48 -7.33 2.40
CA ALA A 45 12.89 -7.21 2.72
C ALA A 45 13.11 -6.58 4.11
N GLU A 46 12.40 -5.50 4.42
CA GLU A 46 12.49 -4.84 5.73
C GLU A 46 11.79 -5.65 6.84
N HIS A 47 10.71 -6.37 6.53
CA HIS A 47 10.14 -7.36 7.45
C HIS A 47 11.15 -8.47 7.81
N LEU A 48 11.86 -9.03 6.82
CA LEU A 48 12.88 -10.05 7.04
C LEU A 48 14.05 -9.49 7.86
N ARG A 49 14.46 -8.25 7.60
CA ARG A 49 15.51 -7.57 8.37
C ARG A 49 15.13 -7.41 9.84
N LEU A 50 13.91 -6.94 10.12
CA LEU A 50 13.41 -6.77 11.49
C LEU A 50 13.36 -8.09 12.25
N THR A 51 12.99 -9.17 11.55
CA THR A 51 12.85 -10.50 12.14
C THR A 51 14.15 -11.32 12.14
N GLY A 52 15.30 -10.68 11.90
CA GLY A 52 16.62 -11.32 11.95
C GLY A 52 16.94 -12.28 10.80
N ARG A 53 16.12 -12.28 9.74
CA ARG A 53 16.26 -13.13 8.54
C ARG A 53 16.86 -12.39 7.35
N GLY A 54 17.04 -11.07 7.47
CA GLY A 54 17.72 -10.20 6.50
C GLY A 54 18.99 -9.57 7.07
N ARG A 55 19.89 -9.11 6.21
CA ARG A 55 21.10 -8.38 6.63
C ARG A 55 20.72 -7.03 7.22
N GLN A 56 21.10 -6.72 8.46
CA GLN A 56 20.77 -5.44 9.11
C GLN A 56 21.47 -4.22 8.48
N LYS A 57 22.59 -4.41 7.75
CA LYS A 57 23.40 -3.35 7.11
C LYS A 57 23.80 -2.20 8.08
N GLY A 58 23.95 -2.48 9.37
CA GLY A 58 24.33 -1.48 10.37
C GLY A 58 23.19 -0.53 10.79
N LEU A 59 21.95 -0.80 10.38
CA LEU A 59 20.78 -0.08 10.87
C LEU A 59 20.40 -0.57 12.27
N ASP A 60 19.94 0.34 13.11
CA ASP A 60 19.30 -0.01 14.38
C ASP A 60 17.84 -0.46 14.15
N GLU A 61 17.24 -1.05 15.18
CA GLU A 61 15.88 -1.59 15.10
C GLU A 61 14.85 -0.51 14.76
N ALA A 62 14.99 0.70 15.32
CA ALA A 62 14.07 1.80 15.09
C ALA A 62 14.06 2.25 13.62
N ALA A 63 15.22 2.33 12.99
CA ALA A 63 15.36 2.64 11.57
C ALA A 63 14.72 1.56 10.69
N ILE A 64 14.86 0.28 11.05
CA ILE A 64 14.26 -0.83 10.31
C ILE A 64 12.73 -0.80 10.44
N VAL A 65 12.20 -0.49 11.62
CA VAL A 65 10.75 -0.33 11.83
C VAL A 65 10.21 0.84 11.01
N ALA A 66 10.90 1.97 10.99
CA ALA A 66 10.52 3.13 10.19
C ALA A 66 10.48 2.77 8.70
N ALA A 67 11.55 2.19 8.17
CA ALA A 67 11.62 1.76 6.77
C ALA A 67 10.47 0.81 6.43
N ARG A 68 10.23 -0.25 7.22
CA ARG A 68 9.12 -1.17 6.98
C ARG A 68 7.74 -0.48 6.97
N ASN A 69 7.54 0.54 7.80
CA ASN A 69 6.28 1.28 7.82
C ASN A 69 6.14 2.17 6.57
N ASP A 70 7.24 2.74 6.09
CA ASP A 70 7.27 3.51 4.84
C ASP A 70 6.95 2.59 3.64
N GLU A 71 7.58 1.41 3.55
CA GLU A 71 7.28 0.43 2.49
C GLU A 71 5.82 -0.05 2.52
N ALA A 72 5.22 -0.15 3.70
CA ALA A 72 3.80 -0.48 3.84
C ALA A 72 2.90 0.66 3.33
N ALA A 73 3.32 1.91 3.53
CA ALA A 73 2.63 3.08 3.00
C ALA A 73 2.77 3.15 1.47
N ASP A 74 3.94 2.84 0.92
CA ASP A 74 4.17 2.80 -0.53
C ASP A 74 3.35 1.70 -1.21
N LEU A 75 3.32 0.48 -0.64
CA LEU A 75 2.47 -0.58 -1.15
C LEU A 75 0.97 -0.18 -1.14
N LEU A 76 0.51 0.46 -0.05
CA LEU A 76 -0.86 0.98 0.00
C LEU A 76 -1.09 2.05 -1.07
N ALA A 77 -0.17 3.00 -1.21
CA ALA A 77 -0.25 4.07 -2.20
C ALA A 77 -0.39 3.50 -3.62
N PHE A 78 0.43 2.54 -4.01
CA PHE A 78 0.35 1.90 -5.32
C PHE A 78 -0.89 1.04 -5.52
N LEU A 79 -1.41 0.39 -4.47
CA LEU A 79 -2.71 -0.29 -4.55
C LEU A 79 -3.85 0.70 -4.82
N LEU A 80 -3.85 1.87 -4.17
CA LEU A 80 -4.85 2.92 -4.40
C LEU A 80 -4.78 3.47 -5.82
N LEU A 81 -3.57 3.74 -6.31
CA LEU A 81 -3.35 4.22 -7.68
C LEU A 81 -3.75 3.17 -8.71
N TYR A 82 -3.38 1.91 -8.51
CA TYR A 82 -3.76 0.79 -9.37
C TYR A 82 -5.29 0.65 -9.43
N ALA A 83 -5.96 0.74 -8.28
CA ALA A 83 -7.42 0.67 -8.20
C ALA A 83 -8.07 1.84 -8.95
N GLN A 84 -7.58 3.07 -8.74
CA GLN A 84 -8.08 4.25 -9.44
C GLN A 84 -7.91 4.13 -10.96
N HIS A 85 -6.72 3.72 -11.41
CA HIS A 85 -6.39 3.55 -12.83
C HIS A 85 -7.30 2.53 -13.52
N ASN A 86 -7.66 1.45 -12.83
CA ASN A 86 -8.50 0.38 -13.36
C ASN A 86 -10.00 0.53 -13.04
N GLY A 87 -10.43 1.64 -12.42
CA GLY A 87 -11.83 1.85 -12.04
C GLY A 87 -12.35 0.87 -10.99
N ILE A 88 -11.47 0.38 -10.10
CA ILE A 88 -11.83 -0.56 -9.02
C ILE A 88 -12.34 0.25 -7.83
N ASP A 89 -13.62 0.08 -7.51
CA ASP A 89 -14.19 0.52 -6.22
C ASP A 89 -13.78 -0.46 -5.13
N LEU A 90 -12.73 -0.09 -4.37
CA LEU A 90 -12.18 -0.92 -3.30
C LEU A 90 -13.17 -1.10 -2.14
N ASP A 91 -13.97 -0.09 -1.83
CA ASP A 91 -14.92 -0.14 -0.71
C ASP A 91 -16.05 -1.13 -1.04
N ALA A 92 -16.66 -0.97 -2.23
CA ALA A 92 -17.66 -1.92 -2.72
C ALA A 92 -17.09 -3.34 -2.94
N ALA A 93 -15.81 -3.46 -3.32
CA ALA A 93 -15.14 -4.76 -3.43
C ALA A 93 -14.93 -5.43 -2.07
N LEU A 94 -14.57 -4.65 -1.03
CA LEU A 94 -14.44 -5.14 0.34
C LEU A 94 -15.81 -5.53 0.91
N GLU A 95 -16.85 -4.72 0.70
CA GLU A 95 -18.23 -5.07 1.08
C GLU A 95 -18.65 -6.41 0.51
N ARG A 96 -18.50 -6.56 -0.82
CA ARG A 96 -18.91 -7.77 -1.53
C ARG A 96 -18.09 -9.01 -1.13
N LYS A 97 -16.78 -8.87 -0.90
CA LYS A 97 -15.87 -10.00 -0.72
C LYS A 97 -15.59 -10.33 0.74
N TRP A 98 -15.19 -9.33 1.53
CA TRP A 98 -14.70 -9.52 2.90
C TRP A 98 -15.78 -9.32 3.93
N PHE A 99 -16.56 -8.24 3.82
CA PHE A 99 -17.58 -7.92 4.83
C PHE A 99 -18.80 -8.85 4.75
N ALA A 100 -18.99 -9.55 3.63
CA ALA A 100 -19.93 -10.67 3.53
C ALA A 100 -19.69 -11.79 4.56
N TYR A 101 -18.49 -11.88 5.15
CA TYR A 101 -18.17 -12.84 6.21
C TYR A 101 -18.32 -12.29 7.63
N LEU A 102 -18.66 -11.01 7.81
CA LEU A 102 -18.98 -10.47 9.13
C LEU A 102 -20.26 -11.16 9.62
N ARG A 103 -20.10 -12.03 10.63
CA ARG A 103 -21.24 -12.58 11.34
C ARG A 103 -21.77 -11.48 12.25
N PRO A 104 -23.10 -11.28 12.34
CA PRO A 104 -23.64 -10.47 13.42
C PRO A 104 -23.16 -11.09 14.73
N ASP A 105 -22.69 -10.25 15.67
CA ASP A 105 -22.40 -10.71 17.02
C ASP A 105 -23.66 -11.41 17.54
N THR A 106 -23.59 -12.73 17.68
CA THR A 106 -24.56 -13.46 18.48
C THR A 106 -24.33 -13.04 19.93
N GLU A 107 -24.89 -11.90 20.31
CA GLU A 107 -25.05 -11.55 21.71
C GLU A 107 -25.99 -12.58 22.34
N SER A 108 -25.37 -13.41 23.19
CA SER A 108 -25.84 -13.73 24.54
C SER A 108 -27.30 -14.15 24.69
N GLY A 109 -27.53 -15.46 24.61
CA GLY A 109 -28.54 -16.13 25.43
C GLY A 109 -27.90 -16.71 26.68
#